data_AF-A0A2R6ND32-F1
#
_entry.id   AF-A0A2R6ND32-F1
#
_cell.length_a   1.000
_cell.length_b   1.000
_cell.length_c   1.000
_cell.angle_alpha   90.00
_cell.angle_beta   90.00
_cell.angle_gamma   90.00
#
_symmetry.space_group_name_H-M   'P 1'
#
loop_
_entity.id
_entity.type
_entity.pdbx_description
1 polymer ?
#
loop_
_entity_poly.entity_id
_entity_poly.type
_entity_poly.pdbx_seq_one_letter_code
_entity_poly.pdbx_strand_id
1 'polypeptide(L)'
;MNPARIDEEFPAPSYRGNQQAALGEIREAFAAGNDVVLVRAPTGSGKSLLARAIAGCARRADEAAPAEPVGAYYTTPQVSQLDDVAADPLLSDLQVIRGKRNYTCLLPGETDTPVDRAPCARETGFDCSIKHRCPYFSDRTIASNRQVAAMTLAYFMQTAGSDAFGQRDVAVIDEAHGLAGWAEMYATIDLRSDTVPMWDELSVPDI
;
A
#
# COMPACT_ATOMS: atom_id res chain seq x y z
N MET A 1 -1.29 -14.56 -10.71
CA MET A 1 -1.30 -13.49 -11.75
C MET A 1 -1.42 -14.07 -13.15
N ASN A 2 -1.86 -13.28 -14.13
CA ASN A 2 -1.88 -13.63 -15.56
C ASN A 2 -0.92 -12.73 -16.37
N PRO A 3 0.31 -13.21 -16.67
CA PRO A 3 1.33 -12.42 -17.38
C PRO A 3 0.95 -12.05 -18.82
N ALA A 4 0.03 -12.81 -19.46
CA ALA A 4 -0.36 -12.54 -20.84
C ALA A 4 -1.07 -11.19 -21.02
N ARG A 5 -1.62 -10.62 -19.93
CA ARG A 5 -2.30 -9.31 -19.95
C ARG A 5 -1.36 -8.11 -19.83
N ILE A 6 -0.04 -8.31 -19.67
CA ILE A 6 0.86 -7.21 -19.29
C ILE A 6 0.84 -6.03 -20.28
N ASP A 7 0.70 -6.33 -21.58
CA ASP A 7 0.66 -5.33 -22.64
C ASP A 7 -0.69 -4.59 -22.64
N GLU A 8 -1.80 -5.30 -22.36
CA GLU A 8 -3.16 -4.74 -22.27
C GLU A 8 -3.35 -3.88 -21.02
N GLU A 9 -2.64 -4.22 -19.94
CA GLU A 9 -2.68 -3.52 -18.66
C GLU A 9 -1.75 -2.31 -18.62
N PHE A 10 -0.98 -2.04 -19.69
CA PHE A 10 -0.16 -0.85 -19.77
C PHE A 10 -1.04 0.40 -19.89
N PRO A 11 -0.94 1.36 -18.95
CA PRO A 11 -1.95 2.42 -18.82
C PRO A 11 -1.84 3.53 -19.87
N ALA A 12 -0.70 3.66 -20.56
CA ALA A 12 -0.46 4.74 -21.52
C ALA A 12 -0.74 4.28 -22.96
N PRO A 13 -1.15 5.19 -23.87
CA PRO A 13 -1.48 4.84 -25.25
C PRO A 13 -0.28 4.35 -26.09
N SER A 14 0.95 4.57 -25.61
CA SER A 14 2.17 4.11 -26.26
C SER A 14 3.32 3.99 -25.27
N TYR A 15 4.22 3.05 -25.54
CA TYR A 15 5.46 2.86 -24.79
C TYR A 15 6.47 3.98 -25.06
N ARG A 16 7.31 4.27 -24.07
CA ARG A 16 8.45 5.19 -24.17
C ARG A 16 9.75 4.47 -23.81
N GLY A 17 10.83 4.80 -24.50
CA GLY A 17 12.15 4.23 -24.23
C GLY A 17 12.13 2.70 -24.19
N ASN A 18 12.62 2.12 -23.10
CA ASN A 18 12.75 0.67 -22.94
C ASN A 18 11.53 0.01 -22.25
N GLN A 19 10.40 0.72 -22.10
CA GLN A 19 9.24 0.21 -21.36
C GLN A 19 8.70 -1.10 -21.96
N GLN A 20 8.55 -1.17 -23.28
CA GLN A 20 8.03 -2.37 -23.95
C GLN A 20 8.95 -3.57 -23.75
N ALA A 21 10.26 -3.36 -23.91
CA ALA A 21 11.26 -4.41 -23.68
C ALA A 21 11.23 -4.89 -22.22
N ALA A 22 11.17 -3.96 -21.26
CA ALA A 22 11.09 -4.29 -19.84
C ALA A 22 9.84 -5.12 -19.49
N LEU A 23 8.66 -4.75 -20.01
CA LEU A 23 7.44 -5.54 -19.79
C LEU A 23 7.53 -6.93 -20.44
N GLY A 24 8.16 -7.03 -21.61
CA GLY A 24 8.44 -8.32 -22.26
C GLY A 24 9.28 -9.24 -21.37
N GLU A 25 10.38 -8.73 -20.84
CA GLU A 25 11.26 -9.48 -19.92
C GLU A 25 10.53 -9.87 -18.62
N ILE A 26 9.73 -8.96 -18.05
CA ILE A 26 8.92 -9.23 -16.85
C ILE A 26 7.89 -10.33 -17.11
N ARG A 27 7.21 -10.28 -18.26
CA ARG A 27 6.23 -11.29 -18.68
C ARG A 27 6.89 -12.66 -18.81
N GLU A 28 8.03 -12.73 -19.48
CA GLU A 28 8.77 -13.97 -19.67
C GLU A 28 9.24 -14.55 -18.33
N ALA A 29 9.72 -13.70 -17.41
CA ALA A 29 10.11 -14.12 -16.08
C ALA A 29 8.94 -14.75 -15.30
N PHE A 30 7.76 -14.12 -15.28
CA PHE A 30 6.59 -14.71 -14.63
C PHE A 30 6.06 -15.94 -15.36
N ALA A 31 6.08 -15.97 -16.70
CA ALA A 31 5.66 -17.12 -17.49
C ALA A 31 6.57 -18.34 -17.29
N ALA A 32 7.84 -18.12 -16.93
CA ALA A 32 8.78 -19.17 -16.52
C ALA A 32 8.50 -19.74 -15.10
N GLY A 33 7.50 -19.22 -14.38
CA GLY A 33 7.10 -19.70 -13.06
C GLY A 33 7.84 -19.06 -11.88
N ASN A 34 8.48 -17.91 -12.08
CA ASN A 34 9.10 -17.17 -10.98
C ASN A 34 8.03 -16.46 -10.13
N ASP A 35 8.09 -16.63 -8.81
CA ASP A 35 7.19 -15.93 -7.88
C ASP A 35 7.62 -14.47 -7.62
N VAL A 36 8.93 -14.20 -7.71
CA VAL A 36 9.52 -12.89 -7.42
C VAL A 36 10.40 -12.46 -8.60
N VAL A 37 10.14 -11.27 -9.14
CA VAL A 37 10.90 -10.67 -10.24
C VAL A 37 11.47 -9.34 -9.79
N LEU A 38 12.80 -9.20 -9.84
CA LEU A 38 13.50 -7.96 -9.51
C LEU A 38 13.76 -7.15 -10.77
N VAL A 39 13.15 -5.96 -10.84
CA VAL A 39 13.25 -5.07 -12.00
C VAL A 39 14.16 -3.90 -11.68
N ARG A 40 15.25 -3.75 -12.44
CA ARG A 40 16.12 -2.57 -12.36
C ARG A 40 15.78 -1.59 -13.46
N ALA A 41 14.98 -0.58 -13.13
CA ALA A 41 14.61 0.49 -14.05
C ALA A 41 15.20 1.83 -13.57
N PRO A 42 15.89 2.61 -14.43
CA PRO A 42 16.45 3.90 -14.04
C PRO A 42 15.36 4.96 -13.78
N THR A 43 15.70 6.01 -13.05
CA THR A 43 14.83 7.18 -12.90
C THR A 43 14.42 7.75 -14.26
N GLY A 44 13.16 8.16 -14.41
CA GLY A 44 12.61 8.69 -15.66
C GLY A 44 12.14 7.62 -16.66
N SER A 45 12.28 6.32 -16.38
CA SER A 45 11.78 5.24 -17.25
C SER A 45 10.26 5.02 -17.18
N GLY A 46 9.53 5.78 -16.35
CA GLY A 46 8.11 5.59 -16.07
C GLY A 46 7.83 4.31 -15.27
N LYS A 47 8.61 4.06 -14.21
CA LYS A 47 8.50 2.86 -13.35
C LYS A 47 7.08 2.64 -12.81
N SER A 48 6.38 3.69 -12.42
CA SER A 48 5.02 3.60 -11.91
C SER A 48 4.03 3.07 -12.95
N LEU A 49 4.26 3.31 -14.25
CA LEU A 49 3.45 2.72 -15.33
C LEU A 49 3.76 1.23 -15.52
N LEU A 50 5.02 0.82 -15.39
CA LEU A 50 5.39 -0.60 -15.38
C LEU A 50 4.75 -1.31 -14.18
N ALA A 51 4.83 -0.69 -12.99
CA ALA A 51 4.22 -1.18 -11.77
C ALA A 51 2.70 -1.32 -11.91
N ARG A 52 2.03 -0.35 -12.53
CA ARG A 52 0.60 -0.43 -12.85
C ARG A 52 0.28 -1.59 -13.79
N ALA A 53 1.05 -1.80 -14.85
CA ALA A 53 0.84 -2.91 -15.77
C ALA A 53 0.95 -4.27 -15.05
N ILE A 54 1.96 -4.43 -14.19
CA ILE A 54 2.15 -5.64 -13.37
C ILE A 54 0.98 -5.82 -12.41
N ALA A 55 0.56 -4.77 -11.70
CA ALA A 55 -0.56 -4.82 -10.77
C ALA A 55 -1.88 -5.20 -11.48
N GLY A 56 -2.09 -4.71 -12.71
CA GLY A 56 -3.24 -5.06 -13.54
C GLY A 56 -3.31 -6.54 -13.93
N CYS A 57 -2.16 -7.21 -13.97
CA CYS A 57 -2.09 -8.64 -14.25
C CYS A 57 -2.61 -9.51 -13.10
N ALA A 58 -2.90 -8.93 -11.93
CA ALA A 58 -3.46 -9.67 -10.80
C ALA A 58 -4.80 -10.35 -11.14
N ARG A 59 -4.98 -11.55 -10.60
CA ARG A 59 -6.22 -12.32 -10.69
C ARG A 59 -7.42 -11.45 -10.33
N ARG A 60 -8.46 -11.50 -11.16
CA ARG A 60 -9.74 -10.80 -10.93
C ARG A 60 -10.70 -11.71 -10.18
N ALA A 61 -11.71 -11.12 -9.53
CA ALA A 61 -12.66 -11.86 -8.69
C ALA A 61 -13.48 -12.91 -9.47
N ASP A 62 -13.77 -12.66 -10.74
CA ASP A 62 -14.46 -13.56 -11.65
C ASP A 62 -13.59 -14.70 -12.19
N GLU A 63 -12.27 -14.59 -12.04
CA GLU A 63 -11.27 -15.59 -12.46
C GLU A 63 -10.83 -16.51 -11.31
N ALA A 64 -11.25 -16.21 -10.08
CA ALA A 64 -10.71 -16.82 -8.87
C ALA A 64 -11.58 -17.93 -8.28
N ALA A 65 -10.93 -19.00 -7.83
CA ALA A 65 -11.56 -19.93 -6.91
C ALA A 65 -11.78 -19.27 -5.52
N PRO A 66 -12.73 -19.73 -4.69
CA PRO A 66 -13.13 -19.05 -3.44
C PRO A 66 -12.03 -18.75 -2.41
N ALA A 67 -10.90 -19.47 -2.47
CA ALA A 67 -9.76 -19.29 -1.56
C ALA A 67 -8.54 -18.65 -2.25
N GLU A 68 -8.64 -18.32 -3.53
CA GLU A 68 -7.53 -17.73 -4.26
C GLU A 68 -7.47 -16.22 -4.01
N PRO A 69 -6.28 -15.67 -3.72
CA PRO A 69 -6.13 -14.24 -3.55
C PRO A 69 -6.37 -13.54 -4.89
N VAL A 70 -6.92 -12.33 -4.81
CA VAL A 70 -7.27 -11.48 -5.96
C VAL A 70 -6.73 -10.07 -5.77
N GLY A 71 -6.63 -9.33 -6.87
CA GLY A 71 -6.16 -7.95 -6.86
C GLY A 71 -4.67 -7.81 -6.53
N ALA A 72 -4.23 -6.56 -6.45
CA ALA A 72 -2.85 -6.20 -6.23
C ALA A 72 -2.66 -5.16 -5.13
N TYR A 73 -1.47 -5.18 -4.54
CA TYR A 73 -0.91 -4.06 -3.80
C TYR A 73 0.09 -3.32 -4.69
N TYR A 74 -0.03 -1.99 -4.74
CA TYR A 74 1.05 -1.10 -5.17
C TYR A 74 1.60 -0.40 -3.94
N THR A 75 2.90 -0.49 -3.71
CA THR A 75 3.55 0.13 -2.56
C THR A 75 4.73 0.98 -2.98
N THR A 76 4.92 2.08 -2.26
CA THR A 76 6.03 3.00 -2.45
C THR A 76 6.50 3.51 -1.08
N PRO A 77 7.79 3.83 -0.85
CA PRO A 77 8.26 4.18 0.48
C PRO A 77 7.76 5.54 0.98
N GLN A 78 7.58 6.53 0.10
CA GLN A 78 7.29 7.91 0.50
C GLN A 78 5.84 8.32 0.21
N VAL A 79 5.28 9.14 1.11
CA VAL A 79 3.94 9.73 0.94
C VAL A 79 3.87 10.63 -0.29
N SER A 80 4.92 11.40 -0.58
CA SER A 80 5.02 12.26 -1.77
C SER A 80 4.95 11.47 -3.08
N GLN A 81 5.59 10.31 -3.15
CA GLN A 81 5.51 9.44 -4.32
C GLN A 81 4.09 8.88 -4.50
N LEU A 82 3.41 8.59 -3.39
CA LEU A 82 2.01 8.19 -3.42
C LEU A 82 1.09 9.35 -3.82
N ASP A 83 1.41 10.60 -3.46
CA ASP A 83 0.75 11.81 -3.99
C ASP A 83 0.93 11.95 -5.50
N ASP A 84 2.14 11.74 -6.02
CA ASP A 84 2.41 11.77 -7.46
C ASP A 84 1.57 10.72 -8.21
N VAL A 85 1.46 9.51 -7.64
CA VAL A 85 0.58 8.45 -8.16
C VAL A 85 -0.89 8.85 -8.14
N ALA A 86 -1.36 9.47 -7.05
CA ALA A 86 -2.75 9.94 -6.94
C ALA A 86 -3.08 11.06 -7.94
N ALA A 87 -2.09 11.87 -8.31
CA ALA A 87 -2.25 13.00 -9.21
C ALA A 87 -2.13 12.61 -10.70
N ASP A 88 -1.54 11.45 -11.02
CA ASP A 88 -1.35 10.99 -12.39
C ASP A 88 -2.64 10.39 -12.98
N PRO A 89 -3.22 10.97 -14.05
CA PRO A 89 -4.41 10.44 -14.70
C PRO A 89 -4.25 8.99 -15.22
N LEU A 90 -3.03 8.59 -15.60
CA LEU A 90 -2.73 7.23 -16.08
C LEU A 90 -2.75 6.19 -14.95
N LEU A 91 -2.76 6.64 -13.69
CA LEU A 91 -2.78 5.78 -12.50
C LEU A 91 -4.08 5.96 -11.69
N SER A 92 -5.09 6.60 -12.28
CA SER A 92 -6.35 6.97 -11.61
C SER A 92 -7.18 5.78 -11.11
N ASP A 93 -6.87 4.55 -11.53
CA ASP A 93 -7.54 3.35 -11.07
C ASP A 93 -6.88 2.73 -9.81
N LEU A 94 -5.69 3.18 -9.42
CA LEU A 94 -5.09 2.86 -8.12
C LEU A 94 -5.88 3.51 -7.00
N GLN A 95 -6.39 2.70 -6.07
CA GLN A 95 -7.08 3.22 -4.89
C GLN A 95 -6.08 3.56 -3.81
N VAL A 96 -5.75 4.85 -3.72
CA VAL A 96 -4.77 5.37 -2.77
C VAL A 96 -5.35 5.42 -1.36
N ILE A 97 -4.64 4.82 -0.41
CA ILE A 97 -4.93 4.88 1.03
C ILE A 97 -3.67 5.28 1.79
N ARG A 98 -3.83 6.22 2.73
CA ARG A 98 -2.76 6.74 3.58
C ARG A 98 -2.92 6.29 5.02
N GLY A 99 -1.85 6.46 5.81
CA GLY A 99 -1.94 6.34 7.27
C GLY A 99 -2.87 7.39 7.88
N LYS A 100 -3.52 7.07 9.01
CA LYS A 100 -4.47 7.95 9.72
C LYS A 100 -3.97 9.39 9.91
N ARG A 101 -2.67 9.57 10.17
CA ARG A 101 -2.02 10.89 10.34
C ARG A 101 -2.19 11.84 9.14
N ASN A 102 -2.49 11.32 7.96
CA ASN A 102 -2.66 12.08 6.72
C ASN A 102 -4.12 12.47 6.46
N TYR A 103 -5.01 12.18 7.40
CA TYR A 103 -6.42 12.51 7.36
C TYR A 103 -6.77 13.39 8.55
N THR A 104 -7.69 14.32 8.35
CA THR A 104 -8.19 15.19 9.43
C THR A 104 -9.56 14.72 9.91
N CYS A 105 -9.79 14.77 11.21
CA CYS A 105 -11.08 14.43 11.79
C CYS A 105 -12.16 15.43 11.36
N LEU A 106 -13.41 14.96 11.23
CA LEU A 106 -14.55 15.79 10.85
C LEU A 106 -15.45 16.14 12.04
N LEU A 107 -15.16 15.63 13.24
CA LEU A 107 -15.97 15.92 14.42
C LEU A 107 -15.82 17.40 14.81
N PRO A 108 -16.91 18.07 15.22
CA PRO A 108 -16.82 19.42 15.77
C PRO A 108 -15.82 19.48 16.93
N GLY A 109 -14.91 20.46 16.89
CA GLY A 109 -13.84 20.63 17.89
C GLY A 109 -12.58 19.80 17.63
N GLU A 110 -12.57 18.92 16.62
CA GLU A 110 -11.43 18.08 16.24
C GLU A 110 -11.00 18.34 14.78
N THR A 111 -11.50 19.39 14.13
CA THR A 111 -11.29 19.67 12.69
C THR A 111 -9.86 20.02 12.28
N ASP A 112 -8.96 20.19 13.25
CA ASP A 112 -7.52 20.34 13.04
C ASP A 112 -6.72 19.13 13.58
N THR A 113 -7.42 18.13 14.11
CA THR A 113 -6.84 16.93 14.70
C THR A 113 -6.71 15.84 13.65
N PRO A 114 -5.49 15.35 13.38
CA PRO A 114 -5.31 14.20 12.50
C PRO A 114 -5.95 12.94 13.08
N VAL A 115 -6.41 12.03 12.22
CA VAL A 115 -7.21 10.85 12.63
C VAL A 115 -6.44 9.88 13.52
N ASP A 116 -5.10 9.91 13.53
CA ASP A 116 -4.28 9.10 14.44
C ASP A 116 -4.30 9.61 15.89
N ARG A 117 -4.73 10.85 16.12
CA ARG A 117 -4.88 11.48 17.45
C ARG A 117 -6.32 11.85 17.79
N ALA A 118 -7.25 11.59 16.89
CA ALA A 118 -8.68 11.83 17.08
C ALA A 118 -9.27 10.90 18.17
N PRO A 119 -10.47 11.21 18.70
CA PRO A 119 -11.14 10.37 19.70
C PRO A 119 -11.20 8.89 19.33
N CYS A 120 -11.47 8.57 18.05
CA CYS A 120 -11.52 7.19 17.55
C CYS A 120 -10.17 6.43 17.57
N ALA A 121 -9.06 7.12 17.83
CA ALA A 121 -7.74 6.52 17.98
C ALA A 121 -7.26 6.52 19.43
N ARG A 122 -7.55 7.57 20.21
CA ARG A 122 -7.05 7.73 21.59
C ARG A 122 -8.00 7.23 22.68
N GLU A 123 -9.30 7.10 22.41
CA GLU A 123 -10.32 6.68 23.39
C GLU A 123 -10.80 5.25 23.09
N THR A 124 -10.63 4.36 24.06
CA THR A 124 -11.11 2.97 23.96
C THR A 124 -12.64 2.93 23.96
N GLY A 125 -13.23 2.21 23.01
CA GLY A 125 -14.69 2.06 22.91
C GLY A 125 -15.44 3.26 22.33
N PHE A 126 -14.72 4.25 21.77
CA PHE A 126 -15.35 5.43 21.17
C PHE A 126 -16.23 5.06 19.96
N ASP A 127 -17.54 5.31 20.07
CA ASP A 127 -18.50 5.14 18.99
C ASP A 127 -18.65 6.43 18.17
N CYS A 128 -17.96 6.50 17.03
CA CYS A 128 -17.97 7.68 16.19
C CYS A 128 -19.25 7.75 15.34
N SER A 129 -20.18 8.63 15.73
CA SER A 129 -21.47 8.84 15.05
C SER A 129 -21.38 9.20 13.57
N ILE A 130 -20.27 9.80 13.14
CA ILE A 130 -20.02 10.20 11.74
C ILE A 130 -18.95 9.34 11.05
N LYS A 131 -18.63 8.14 11.59
CA LYS A 131 -17.59 7.26 11.01
C LYS A 131 -17.79 6.97 9.53
N HIS A 132 -19.04 6.81 9.11
CA HIS A 132 -19.44 6.60 7.72
C HIS A 132 -19.11 7.76 6.77
N ARG A 133 -18.83 8.96 7.30
CA ARG A 133 -18.39 10.16 6.56
C ARG A 133 -16.89 10.43 6.68
N CYS A 134 -16.18 9.67 7.52
CA CYS A 134 -14.77 9.89 7.75
C CYS A 134 -13.95 9.48 6.51
N PRO A 135 -13.18 10.39 5.89
CA PRO A 135 -12.44 10.08 4.66
C PRO A 135 -11.48 8.91 4.83
N TYR A 136 -10.80 8.80 5.97
CA TYR A 136 -9.90 7.66 6.24
C TYR A 136 -10.63 6.31 6.16
N PHE A 137 -11.79 6.18 6.82
CA PHE A 137 -12.53 4.91 6.83
C PHE A 137 -13.18 4.64 5.46
N SER A 138 -13.61 5.69 4.76
CA SER A 138 -14.09 5.59 3.38
C SER A 138 -13.00 5.07 2.43
N ASP A 139 -11.86 5.76 2.37
CA ASP A 139 -10.74 5.39 1.51
C ASP A 139 -10.21 4.00 1.84
N ARG A 140 -10.12 3.64 3.13
CA ARG A 140 -9.71 2.31 3.56
C ARG A 140 -10.65 1.23 3.02
N THR A 141 -11.96 1.46 3.09
CA THR A 141 -12.99 0.54 2.59
C THR A 141 -12.97 0.45 1.06
N ILE A 142 -12.73 1.56 0.37
CA ILE A 142 -12.61 1.58 -1.09
C ILE A 142 -11.36 0.81 -1.51
N ALA A 143 -10.20 1.12 -0.93
CA ALA A 143 -8.94 0.47 -1.25
C ALA A 143 -8.98 -1.04 -0.95
N SER A 144 -9.57 -1.46 0.18
CA SER A 144 -9.65 -2.89 0.54
C SER A 144 -10.47 -3.71 -0.45
N ASN A 145 -11.51 -3.13 -1.05
CA ASN A 145 -12.47 -3.84 -1.91
C ASN A 145 -12.17 -3.72 -3.41
N ARG A 146 -11.26 -2.85 -3.82
CA ARG A 146 -10.95 -2.59 -5.23
C ARG A 146 -9.70 -3.34 -5.70
N GLN A 147 -9.60 -3.51 -7.02
CA GLN A 147 -8.60 -4.34 -7.67
C GLN A 147 -7.16 -3.99 -7.27
N VAL A 148 -6.80 -2.70 -7.23
CA VAL A 148 -5.46 -2.26 -6.86
C VAL A 148 -5.52 -1.27 -5.70
N ALA A 149 -4.91 -1.64 -4.58
CA ALA A 149 -4.75 -0.77 -3.42
C ALA A 149 -3.33 -0.19 -3.44
N ALA A 150 -3.24 1.14 -3.46
CA ALA A 150 -1.98 1.87 -3.47
C ALA A 150 -1.72 2.50 -2.10
N MET A 151 -0.56 2.23 -1.52
CA MET A 151 -0.26 2.68 -0.16
C MET A 151 1.24 2.86 0.05
N THR A 152 1.63 3.44 1.19
CA THR A 152 3.05 3.43 1.55
C THR A 152 3.48 2.02 1.97
N LEU A 153 4.75 1.69 1.76
CA LEU A 153 5.30 0.41 2.22
C LEU A 153 5.15 0.25 3.75
N ALA A 154 5.31 1.34 4.52
CA ALA A 154 5.06 1.34 5.96
C ALA A 154 3.64 0.89 6.31
N TYR A 155 2.65 1.47 5.63
CA TYR A 155 1.26 1.15 5.86
C TYR A 155 0.95 -0.29 5.47
N PHE A 156 1.50 -0.74 4.33
CA PHE A 156 1.40 -2.13 3.90
C PHE A 156 1.97 -3.08 4.96
N MET A 157 3.20 -2.88 5.44
CA MET A 157 3.83 -3.77 6.43
C MET A 157 3.06 -3.81 7.76
N GLN A 158 2.42 -2.71 8.16
CA GLN A 158 1.59 -2.64 9.37
C GLN A 158 0.19 -3.24 9.21
N THR A 159 -0.35 -3.31 7.99
CA THR A 159 -1.76 -3.69 7.75
C THR A 159 -1.93 -4.96 6.93
N ALA A 160 -0.88 -5.46 6.30
CA ALA A 160 -0.87 -6.72 5.57
C ALA A 160 -1.23 -7.86 6.53
N GLY A 161 -2.30 -8.59 6.20
CA GLY A 161 -2.82 -9.67 7.04
C GLY A 161 -3.77 -9.19 8.14
N SER A 162 -4.13 -7.90 8.18
CA SER A 162 -5.24 -7.42 9.00
C SER A 162 -6.60 -7.73 8.37
N ASP A 163 -7.67 -7.68 9.15
CA ASP A 163 -9.05 -7.90 8.68
C ASP A 163 -9.45 -7.00 7.50
N ALA A 164 -8.85 -5.80 7.37
CA ALA A 164 -9.16 -4.90 6.26
C ALA A 164 -8.32 -5.14 5.01
N PHE A 165 -7.11 -5.71 5.13
CA PHE A 165 -6.20 -5.90 4.02
C PHE A 165 -5.65 -7.34 4.08
N GLY A 166 -6.39 -8.25 3.46
CA GLY A 166 -6.01 -9.65 3.33
C GLY A 166 -4.93 -9.88 2.26
N GLN A 167 -4.63 -11.16 2.00
CA GLN A 167 -3.69 -11.54 0.94
C GLN A 167 -4.23 -11.14 -0.45
N ARG A 168 -3.33 -10.65 -1.32
CA ARG A 168 -3.61 -10.32 -2.72
C ARG A 168 -2.71 -11.12 -3.65
N ASP A 169 -3.12 -11.25 -4.92
CA ASP A 169 -2.43 -12.08 -5.91
C ASP A 169 -1.08 -11.50 -6.32
N VAL A 170 -0.96 -10.17 -6.33
CA VAL A 170 0.27 -9.45 -6.72
C VAL A 170 0.61 -8.40 -5.67
N ALA A 171 1.89 -8.24 -5.37
CA ALA A 171 2.41 -7.09 -4.63
C ALA A 171 3.57 -6.46 -5.42
N VAL A 172 3.44 -5.18 -5.74
CA VAL A 172 4.49 -4.39 -6.37
C VAL A 172 5.11 -3.47 -5.33
N ILE A 173 6.43 -3.59 -5.15
CA ILE A 173 7.22 -2.72 -4.29
C ILE A 173 8.03 -1.78 -5.19
N ASP A 174 7.51 -0.57 -5.40
CA ASP A 174 8.22 0.48 -6.12
C ASP A 174 9.33 1.05 -5.22
N GLU A 175 10.42 1.46 -5.85
CA GLU A 175 11.63 1.96 -5.17
C GLU A 175 12.20 1.00 -4.10
N ALA A 176 12.18 -0.32 -4.33
CA ALA A 176 12.59 -1.35 -3.37
C ALA A 176 14.08 -1.35 -2.94
N HIS A 177 14.89 -0.36 -3.32
CA HIS A 177 16.32 -0.30 -2.99
C HIS A 177 16.60 -0.24 -1.47
N GLY A 178 15.66 0.31 -0.69
CA GLY A 178 15.76 0.43 0.77
C GLY A 178 15.04 -0.68 1.55
N LEU A 179 14.52 -1.71 0.88
CA LEU A 179 13.58 -2.67 1.48
C LEU A 179 14.11 -3.34 2.74
N ALA A 180 15.37 -3.76 2.74
CA ALA A 180 15.99 -4.40 3.91
C ALA A 180 16.01 -3.46 5.13
N GLY A 181 16.44 -2.22 4.97
CA GLY A 181 16.48 -1.23 6.05
C GLY A 181 15.08 -0.83 6.53
N TRP A 182 14.09 -0.78 5.63
CA TRP A 182 12.70 -0.54 6.02
C TRP A 182 12.12 -1.71 6.81
N ALA A 183 12.39 -2.95 6.41
CA ALA A 183 11.93 -4.13 7.13
C ALA A 183 12.50 -4.17 8.56
N GLU A 184 13.78 -3.86 8.74
CA GLU A 184 14.41 -3.74 10.06
C GLU A 184 13.74 -2.65 10.90
N MET A 185 13.56 -1.45 10.34
CA MET A 185 12.92 -0.33 11.04
C MET A 185 11.48 -0.66 11.47
N TYR A 186 10.68 -1.34 10.63
CA TYR A 186 9.32 -1.72 10.99
C TYR A 186 9.24 -2.86 12.01
N ALA A 187 10.29 -3.67 12.14
CA ALA A 187 10.41 -4.72 13.15
C ALA A 187 11.02 -4.21 14.47
N THR A 188 11.51 -2.96 14.51
CA THR A 188 12.17 -2.38 15.69
C THR A 188 11.17 -1.67 16.59
N ILE A 189 11.20 -2.00 17.89
CA ILE A 189 10.46 -1.27 18.93
C ILE A 189 11.49 -0.52 19.77
N ASP A 190 11.34 0.81 19.88
CA ASP A 190 12.22 1.67 20.67
C ASP A 190 11.54 2.02 22.00
N LEU A 191 12.08 1.48 23.10
CA LEU A 191 11.58 1.70 24.45
C LEU A 191 12.49 2.70 25.17
N ARG A 192 11.94 3.89 25.43
CA ARG A 192 12.61 5.02 26.09
C ARG A 192 11.65 5.74 27.02
N SER A 193 12.19 6.58 27.90
CA SER A 193 11.41 7.39 28.83
C SER A 193 10.39 8.31 28.17
N ASP A 194 10.61 8.69 26.91
CA ASP A 194 9.71 9.51 26.10
C ASP A 194 8.75 8.70 25.22
N THR A 195 8.96 7.38 25.06
CA THR A 195 8.11 6.52 24.22
C THR A 195 7.20 5.59 25.01
N VAL A 196 7.50 5.33 26.28
CA VAL A 196 6.72 4.44 27.15
C VAL A 196 6.03 5.25 28.25
N PRO A 197 4.67 5.28 28.28
CA PRO A 197 3.94 5.85 29.40
C PRO A 197 4.31 5.13 30.70
N MET A 198 4.47 5.88 31.80
CA MET A 198 4.83 5.33 33.13
C MET A 198 6.24 4.72 33.18
N TRP A 199 7.19 5.22 32.39
CA TRP A 199 8.59 4.76 32.40
C TRP A 199 9.19 4.67 33.81
N ASP A 200 8.90 5.66 34.66
CA ASP A 200 9.41 5.74 36.03
C ASP A 200 8.72 4.74 36.99
N GLU A 201 7.63 4.11 36.58
CA GLU A 201 6.87 3.12 37.36
C GLU A 201 7.18 1.67 36.92
N LEU A 202 8.01 1.49 35.88
CA LEU A 202 8.42 0.16 35.40
C LEU A 202 9.24 -0.56 36.48
N SER A 203 8.80 -1.75 36.88
CA SER A 203 9.58 -2.67 37.72
C SER A 203 10.04 -3.86 36.90
N VAL A 204 11.34 -4.18 36.98
CA VAL A 204 11.89 -5.39 36.35
C VAL A 204 11.58 -6.57 37.28
N PRO A 205 10.88 -7.62 36.82
CA PRO A 205 10.65 -8.81 37.65
C PRO A 205 11.99 -9.49 38.00
N ASP A 206 12.12 -9.98 39.23
CA ASP A 206 13.22 -10.90 39.58
C ASP A 206 12.96 -12.23 38.84
N ILE A 207 13.85 -12.57 37.89
CA ILE A 207 13.81 -13.82 37.11
C ILE A 207 14.96 -14.74 37.52
#